data_AF-U7QSG5-F1
#
_entry.id   AF-U7QSG5-F1
#
_cell.length_a   1.000
_cell.length_b   1.000
_cell.length_c   1.000
_cell.angle_alpha   90.00
_cell.angle_beta   90.00
_cell.angle_gamma   90.00
#
_symmetry.space_group_name_H-M   'P 1'
#
loop_
_entity.id
_entity.type
_entity.pdbx_description
1 polymer ?
#
loop_
_entity_poly.entity_id
_entity_poly.type
_entity_poly.pdbx_seq_one_letter_code
_entity_poly.pdbx_strand_id
1 'polypeptide(L)'
;MTEQKYSLEHEVAVLGKDGLATQAGWIKAYHSNQITREFTASDIEYVMLGVSLSAGAYPDAPKLPQSDDEAVCRSMDGKCWEILPDYR
;
A
#
# COMPACT_ATOMS: atom_id res chain seq x y z
N MET A 1 7.31 19.31 -31.65
CA MET A 1 6.41 18.73 -30.62
C MET A 1 6.32 19.76 -29.51
N THR A 2 5.14 20.30 -29.24
CA THR A 2 4.94 21.31 -28.18
C THR A 2 4.92 20.63 -26.83
N GLU A 3 5.93 20.87 -26.00
CA GLU A 3 5.90 20.47 -24.59
C GLU A 3 4.84 21.29 -23.86
N GLN A 4 3.96 20.61 -23.13
CA GLN A 4 2.89 21.24 -22.37
C GLN A 4 3.47 21.84 -21.07
N LYS A 5 3.33 23.17 -20.91
CA LYS A 5 3.94 23.94 -19.80
C LYS A 5 3.40 23.57 -18.40
N TYR A 6 2.17 23.06 -18.31
CA TYR A 6 1.50 22.76 -17.04
C TYR A 6 1.04 21.30 -17.02
N SER A 7 1.25 20.62 -15.90
CA SER A 7 0.75 19.28 -15.62
C SER A 7 -0.23 19.34 -14.45
N LEU A 8 -1.31 18.56 -14.54
CA LEU A 8 -2.24 18.31 -13.42
C LEU A 8 -1.94 16.99 -12.70
N GLU A 9 -1.05 16.18 -13.26
CA GLU A 9 -0.65 14.89 -12.69
C GLU A 9 0.44 15.07 -11.64
N HIS A 10 0.37 14.27 -10.59
CA HIS A 10 1.44 14.15 -9.62
C HIS A 10 2.43 13.06 -10.06
N GLU A 11 3.70 13.20 -9.66
CA GLU A 11 4.67 12.11 -9.86
C GLU A 11 4.18 10.86 -9.15
N VAL A 12 4.20 9.72 -9.83
CA VAL A 12 3.80 8.42 -9.27
C VAL A 12 5.06 7.68 -8.86
N ALA A 13 5.10 7.18 -7.62
CA ALA A 13 6.23 6.39 -7.17
C ALA A 13 6.26 5.04 -7.89
N VAL A 14 7.46 4.56 -8.20
CA VAL A 14 7.68 3.21 -8.72
C VAL A 14 8.57 2.48 -7.73
N LEU A 15 8.08 1.37 -7.18
CA LEU A 15 8.85 0.51 -6.28
C LEU A 15 9.54 -0.61 -7.06
N GLY A 16 10.81 -0.85 -6.74
CA GLY A 16 11.59 -1.98 -7.23
C GLY A 16 11.17 -3.29 -6.56
N LYS A 17 11.79 -4.39 -7.01
CA LYS A 17 11.53 -5.73 -6.46
C LYS A 17 11.99 -5.90 -5.01
N ASP A 18 12.92 -5.04 -4.57
CA ASP A 18 13.42 -4.95 -3.19
C ASP A 18 12.52 -4.07 -2.30
N GLY A 19 11.45 -3.49 -2.84
CA GLY A 19 10.53 -2.62 -2.12
C GLY A 19 11.01 -1.17 -1.98
N LEU A 20 12.15 -0.80 -2.58
CA LEU A 20 12.67 0.56 -2.57
C LEU A 20 12.21 1.32 -3.81
N ALA A 21 11.92 2.61 -3.67
CA ALA A 21 11.53 3.43 -4.81
C ALA A 21 12.67 3.57 -5.82
N THR A 22 12.42 3.15 -7.07
CA THR A 22 13.26 3.43 -8.24
C THR A 22 12.88 4.75 -8.91
N GLN A 23 11.72 5.31 -8.55
CA GLN A 23 11.25 6.63 -8.92
C GLN A 23 10.51 7.23 -7.72
N ALA A 24 10.88 8.45 -7.32
CA ALA A 24 10.18 9.18 -6.27
C ALA A 24 8.78 9.58 -6.73
N GLY A 25 7.83 9.71 -5.80
CA GLY A 25 6.47 10.12 -6.14
C GLY A 25 5.46 9.76 -5.08
N TRP A 26 4.19 9.96 -5.41
CA TRP A 26 3.04 9.58 -4.60
C TRP A 26 2.56 8.19 -4.96
N ILE A 27 2.18 7.41 -3.95
CA ILE A 27 1.64 6.06 -4.10
C ILE A 27 0.53 5.84 -3.09
N LYS A 28 -0.52 5.11 -3.50
CA LYS A 28 -1.57 4.68 -2.58
C LYS A 28 -1.03 3.56 -1.70
N ALA A 29 -1.15 3.72 -0.39
CA ALA A 29 -0.70 2.75 0.59
C ALA A 29 -1.89 2.15 1.35
N TYR A 30 -1.76 0.89 1.73
CA TYR A 30 -2.73 0.13 2.48
C TYR A 30 -2.08 -0.35 3.76
N HIS A 31 -2.62 0.08 4.91
CA HIS A 31 -2.01 -0.11 6.21
C HIS A 31 -2.62 -1.28 6.95
N SER A 32 -1.76 -2.01 7.66
CA SER A 32 -2.17 -2.99 8.64
C SER A 32 -1.62 -2.63 10.01
N ASN A 33 -2.33 -3.02 11.07
CA ASN A 33 -1.75 -3.06 12.41
C ASN A 33 -0.55 -4.02 12.42
N GLN A 34 0.60 -3.57 12.90
CA GLN A 34 1.85 -4.34 12.84
C GLN A 34 1.85 -5.60 13.72
N ILE A 35 0.92 -5.69 14.68
CA ILE A 35 0.79 -6.83 15.60
C ILE A 35 -0.33 -7.76 15.12
N THR A 36 -1.53 -7.23 14.92
CA THR A 36 -2.69 -8.07 14.55
C THR A 36 -2.73 -8.42 13.07
N ARG A 37 -1.98 -7.68 12.23
CA ARG A 37 -1.99 -7.71 10.76
C ARG A 37 -3.30 -7.25 10.13
N GLU A 38 -4.30 -6.89 10.92
CA GLU A 38 -5.60 -6.44 10.43
C GLU A 38 -5.44 -5.12 9.66
N PHE A 39 -6.10 -5.02 8.50
CA PHE A 39 -6.18 -3.80 7.73
C PHE A 39 -6.81 -2.67 8.56
N THR A 40 -6.23 -1.47 8.51
CA THR A 40 -6.69 -0.33 9.30
C THR A 40 -7.15 0.84 8.45
N ALA A 41 -6.41 1.16 7.39
CA ALA A 41 -6.68 2.33 6.57
C ALA A 41 -5.98 2.27 5.21
N SER A 42 -6.42 3.12 4.28
CA SER A 42 -5.67 3.43 3.07
C SER A 42 -5.45 4.93 2.97
N ASP A 43 -4.28 5.34 2.50
CA ASP A 43 -3.91 6.74 2.26
C ASP A 43 -2.98 6.88 1.05
N ILE A 44 -2.39 8.06 0.88
CA ILE A 44 -1.40 8.34 -0.15
C ILE A 44 -0.13 8.80 0.56
N GLU A 45 0.97 8.10 0.30
CA GLU A 45 2.29 8.41 0.83
C GLU A 45 3.20 8.96 -0.29
N TYR A 46 4.03 9.94 0.05
CA TYR A 46 5.14 10.35 -0.82
C TYR A 46 6.39 9.54 -0.46
N VAL A 47 6.97 8.87 -1.44
CA VAL A 47 8.16 8.03 -1.25
C VAL A 47 9.32 8.64 -2.02
N MET A 48 10.42 8.91 -1.31
CA MET A 48 11.67 9.40 -1.89
C MET A 48 12.40 8.29 -2.63
N LEU A 49 13.22 8.64 -3.62
CA LEU A 49 14.09 7.71 -4.32
C LEU A 49 14.97 6.93 -3.32
N GLY A 50 14.98 5.60 -3.44
CA GLY A 50 15.73 4.69 -2.56
C GLY A 50 15.09 4.43 -1.20
N VAL A 51 13.87 4.90 -0.95
CA VAL A 51 13.12 4.70 0.31
C VAL A 51 11.93 3.76 0.08
N SER A 52 11.50 3.04 1.12
CA SER A 52 10.30 2.20 1.10
C SER A 52 9.07 2.93 1.64
N LEU A 53 7.91 2.28 1.55
CA LEU A 53 6.72 2.69 2.31
C LEU A 53 6.96 2.64 3.82
N SER A 54 6.09 3.31 4.56
CA SER A 54 6.01 3.25 6.02
C SER A 54 5.86 1.81 6.52
N ALA A 55 6.34 1.54 7.74
CA ALA A 55 6.25 0.20 8.30
C ALA A 55 4.79 -0.21 8.51
N GLY A 56 4.40 -1.36 7.96
CA GLY A 56 3.00 -1.84 7.99
C GLY A 56 2.13 -1.30 6.85
N ALA A 57 2.71 -0.54 5.92
CA ALA A 57 2.08 -0.11 4.69
C ALA A 57 2.48 -0.99 3.50
N TYR A 58 1.54 -1.24 2.60
CA TYR A 58 1.72 -2.08 1.42
C TYR A 58 1.20 -1.39 0.15
N PRO A 59 1.83 -1.63 -1.02
CA PRO A 59 1.42 -1.00 -2.27
C PRO A 59 0.26 -1.73 -2.95
N ASP A 60 -0.02 -2.98 -2.56
CA ASP A 60 -1.08 -3.80 -3.12
C ASP A 60 -2.38 -3.66 -2.33
N ALA A 61 -3.50 -3.48 -3.04
CA ALA A 61 -4.82 -3.35 -2.43
C ALA A 61 -5.31 -4.70 -1.89
N PRO A 62 -5.94 -4.75 -0.70
CA PRO A 62 -6.65 -5.94 -0.27
C PRO A 62 -7.93 -6.15 -1.10
N LYS A 63 -8.45 -7.38 -1.05
CA LYS A 63 -9.86 -7.63 -1.36
C LYS A 63 -10.69 -7.31 -0.13
N LEU A 64 -11.89 -6.78 -0.35
CA LEU A 64 -12.85 -6.60 0.74
C LEU A 64 -13.46 -7.95 1.14
N PRO A 65 -13.79 -8.13 2.43
CA PRO A 65 -14.47 -9.33 2.91
C PRO A 65 -15.89 -9.41 2.34
N GLN A 66 -16.48 -10.60 2.35
CA GLN A 66 -17.85 -10.84 1.88
C GLN A 66 -18.87 -10.86 3.02
N SER A 67 -18.42 -11.04 4.26
CA SER A 67 -19.23 -11.03 5.47
C SER A 67 -18.61 -10.12 6.54
N ASP A 68 -19.43 -9.70 7.50
CA ASP A 68 -18.96 -8.99 8.70
C ASP A 68 -18.21 -9.94 9.66
N ASP A 69 -18.33 -11.27 9.49
CA ASP A 69 -17.60 -12.30 10.25
C ASP A 69 -16.18 -12.56 9.68
N GLU A 70 -15.69 -11.69 8.80
CA GLU A 70 -14.40 -11.83 8.12
C GLU A 70 -13.53 -10.57 8.31
N ALA A 71 -12.25 -10.79 8.60
CA ALA A 71 -11.24 -9.74 8.72
C ALA A 71 -10.23 -9.82 7.56
N VAL A 72 -9.83 -8.65 7.07
CA VAL A 72 -8.72 -8.53 6.11
C VAL A 72 -7.42 -8.42 6.90
N CYS A 73 -6.53 -9.38 6.73
CA CYS A 73 -5.23 -9.40 7.41
C CYS A 73 -4.09 -9.48 6.41
N ARG A 74 -2.96 -8.85 6.70
CA ARG A 74 -1.73 -9.10 5.94
C ARG A 74 -1.19 -10.50 6.27
N SER A 75 -0.65 -11.24 5.31
CA SER A 75 -0.01 -12.54 5.53
C SER A 75 1.16 -12.45 6.52
N MET A 76 1.47 -13.56 7.20
CA MET A 76 2.57 -13.62 8.19
C MET A 76 3.93 -13.27 7.59
N ASP A 77 4.13 -13.53 6.29
CA ASP A 77 5.34 -13.19 5.56
C ASP A 77 5.28 -11.82 4.88
N GLY A 78 4.19 -11.07 5.05
CA GLY A 78 4.00 -9.71 4.55
C GLY A 78 3.81 -9.59 3.03
N LYS A 79 3.60 -10.69 2.31
CA LYS A 79 3.57 -10.70 0.82
C LYS A 79 2.19 -10.53 0.20
N CYS A 80 1.11 -10.84 0.90
CA CYS A 80 -0.24 -10.71 0.37
C CYS A 80 -1.27 -10.40 1.46
N TRP A 81 -2.49 -10.07 1.04
CA TRP A 81 -3.65 -9.97 1.93
C TRP A 81 -4.42 -11.30 2.00
N GLU A 82 -4.90 -11.63 3.18
CA GLU A 82 -5.66 -12.83 3.53
C GLU A 82 -7.02 -12.41 4.09
N ILE A 83 -8.06 -13.22 3.83
CA ILE A 83 -9.34 -13.11 4.52
C ILE A 83 -9.38 -14.20 5.57
N LEU A 84 -9.55 -13.81 6.83
CA LEU A 84 -9.57 -14.71 7.98
C LEU A 84 -10.89 -14.55 8.74
N PRO A 85 -11.35 -15.56 9.50
CA PRO A 85 -12.50 -15.38 10.39
C PRO A 85 -12.25 -14.25 11.40
N ASP A 86 -13.25 -13.38 11.58
CA ASP A 86 -13.28 -12.41 12.68
C ASP A 86 -13.91 -13.06 13.91
N TYR A 87 -13.31 -12.85 15.07
CA TYR A 87 -13.71 -13.45 16.36
C TYR A 87 -14.11 -12.40 17.41
N ARG A 88 -14.26 -11.13 17.00
CA ARG A 88 -14.65 -10.02 17.89
C ARG A 88 -16.11 -10.04 18.30
#